data_AF-A0AAW3BT77-F1
#
_entry.id   AF-A0AAW3BT77-F1
#
_cell.length_a   1.000
_cell.length_b   1.000
_cell.length_c   1.000
_cell.angle_alpha   90.00
_cell.angle_beta   90.00
_cell.angle_gamma   90.00
#
_symmetry.space_group_name_H-M   'P 1'
#
loop_
_entity.id
_entity.type
_entity.pdbx_description
1 polymer ?
#
loop_
_entity_poly.entity_id
_entity_poly.type
_entity_poly.pdbx_seq_one_letter_code
_entity_poly.pdbx_strand_id
1 'polypeptide(L)'
;MSRSSLPRPPTDPDSTAGGMTGNVPAITFPIVLRYQDQDVRALIEARKSVYVAVEAMSWQPLPMTPSTDSFYALLELPPGNHNYRFLVNGMEVVDSTQPLAPGTASPNMPVPPQAPSLPVGLAVTQPLPKPVAARDGKPANTIFLNDVLLTTKEDDDIMDNGEGWGQEPIMFEESRKYPPIVPLHLRYTPLNTPPTLVRCSRDGRMAVMDTGGEHNSRVPPEHLPLPLSVTINHVYFQRREDHAVMGVTTRYCNKYTTVVYYSHLPANPIDSLESLKT
;
A
#
# COMPACT_ATOMS: atom_id res chain seq x y z
N MET A 1 21.25 -17.42 64.87
CA MET A 1 19.78 -17.45 64.97
C MET A 1 19.24 -17.12 63.58
N SER A 2 19.23 -18.08 62.66
CA SER A 2 18.21 -19.13 62.46
C SER A 2 17.06 -18.66 61.58
N ARG A 3 17.04 -19.13 60.32
CA ARG A 3 15.89 -19.71 59.59
C ARG A 3 16.47 -20.71 58.55
N SER A 4 16.63 -22.00 58.88
CA SER A 4 15.70 -23.13 58.57
C SER A 4 15.51 -23.37 57.05
N SER A 5 16.31 -24.20 56.35
CA SER A 5 16.30 -25.69 56.19
C SER A 5 15.30 -26.23 55.13
N LEU A 6 15.76 -26.56 53.89
CA LEU A 6 16.02 -27.91 53.28
C LEU A 6 14.82 -28.48 52.47
N PRO A 7 14.91 -29.52 51.60
CA PRO A 7 15.74 -29.77 50.39
C PRO A 7 14.91 -30.26 49.13
N ARG A 8 15.53 -30.36 47.94
CA ARG A 8 15.01 -31.03 46.69
C ARG A 8 14.93 -32.56 46.89
N PRO A 9 14.07 -33.39 46.20
CA PRO A 9 14.16 -33.77 44.75
C PRO A 9 12.77 -34.25 44.16
N PRO A 10 12.60 -35.04 43.07
CA PRO A 10 13.51 -35.52 42.01
C PRO A 10 13.08 -35.19 40.56
N THR A 11 14.04 -35.32 39.65
CA THR A 11 13.84 -35.49 38.20
C THR A 11 13.73 -36.98 37.88
N ASP A 12 12.74 -37.38 37.08
CA ASP A 12 12.88 -38.42 36.05
C ASP A 12 11.64 -38.48 35.11
N PRO A 13 11.78 -39.13 33.93
CA PRO A 13 11.12 -38.76 32.66
C PRO A 13 9.87 -39.60 32.34
N ASP A 14 9.31 -39.36 31.15
CA ASP A 14 8.12 -39.98 30.53
C ASP A 14 6.75 -39.41 30.93
N SER A 15 6.29 -38.45 30.12
CA SER A 15 4.89 -38.42 29.73
C SER A 15 4.78 -38.07 28.25
N THR A 16 4.32 -39.07 27.51
CA THR A 16 4.02 -39.10 26.10
C THR A 16 2.94 -38.05 25.80
N ALA A 17 3.33 -36.84 25.40
CA ALA A 17 2.40 -35.86 24.86
C ALA A 17 2.07 -36.25 23.42
N GLY A 18 0.97 -36.98 23.26
CA GLY A 18 0.41 -37.38 21.98
C GLY A 18 0.30 -36.20 21.03
N GLY A 19 0.81 -36.42 19.81
CA GLY A 19 0.62 -35.52 18.69
C GLY A 19 -0.87 -35.35 18.42
N MET A 20 -1.40 -34.17 18.76
CA MET A 20 -2.64 -33.69 18.17
C MET A 20 -2.30 -33.18 16.77
N THR A 21 -2.24 -34.08 15.80
CA THR A 21 -2.41 -33.71 14.38
C THR A 21 -3.88 -33.33 14.17
N GLY A 22 -4.27 -32.19 14.72
CA GLY A 22 -5.45 -31.48 14.28
C GLY A 22 -5.15 -31.03 12.85
N ASN A 23 -5.91 -31.56 11.90
CA ASN A 23 -5.82 -31.19 10.49
C ASN A 23 -6.32 -29.74 10.35
N VAL A 24 -5.46 -28.77 10.65
CA VAL A 24 -5.73 -27.36 10.37
C VAL A 24 -5.80 -27.26 8.84
N PRO A 25 -6.93 -26.79 8.26
CA PRO A 25 -7.00 -26.60 6.82
C PRO A 25 -5.86 -25.65 6.41
N ALA A 26 -5.10 -26.05 5.39
CA ALA A 26 -4.01 -25.23 4.87
C ALA A 26 -4.56 -23.84 4.54
N ILE A 27 -3.89 -22.79 5.01
CA ILE A 27 -4.27 -21.41 4.73
C ILE A 27 -4.20 -21.21 3.22
N THR A 28 -5.29 -20.76 2.61
CA THR A 28 -5.37 -20.44 1.19
C THR A 28 -5.59 -18.94 0.99
N PHE A 29 -5.12 -18.43 -0.14
CA PHE A 29 -5.24 -17.03 -0.51
C PHE A 29 -6.03 -16.90 -1.81
N PRO A 30 -6.99 -15.95 -1.89
CA PRO A 30 -7.64 -15.64 -3.14
C PRO A 30 -6.65 -14.96 -4.09
N ILE A 31 -6.43 -15.56 -5.25
CA ILE A 31 -5.56 -15.02 -6.29
C ILE A 31 -6.34 -14.78 -7.58
N VAL A 32 -5.86 -13.83 -8.36
CA VAL A 32 -6.38 -13.53 -9.70
C VAL A 32 -5.34 -13.97 -10.72
N LEU A 33 -5.71 -14.91 -11.59
CA LEU A 33 -4.94 -15.22 -12.79
C LEU A 33 -5.57 -14.52 -13.98
N ARG A 34 -4.76 -13.77 -14.71
CA ARG A 34 -5.16 -12.99 -15.87
C ARG A 34 -4.49 -13.58 -17.11
N TYR A 35 -5.20 -13.61 -18.23
CA TYR A 35 -4.62 -13.95 -19.53
C TYR A 35 -4.67 -12.70 -20.42
N GLN A 36 -3.51 -12.23 -20.86
CA GLN A 36 -3.34 -11.01 -21.66
C GLN A 36 -2.28 -11.18 -22.76
N ASP A 37 -2.27 -12.32 -23.45
CA ASP A 37 -1.37 -12.54 -24.58
C ASP A 37 -1.88 -11.87 -25.89
N GLN A 38 -1.09 -11.96 -26.97
CA GLN A 38 -1.33 -11.27 -28.24
C GLN A 38 -2.65 -11.67 -28.92
N ASP A 39 -3.13 -12.88 -28.69
CA ASP A 39 -4.32 -13.46 -29.32
C ASP A 39 -5.63 -13.12 -28.59
N VAL A 40 -5.56 -12.56 -27.38
CA VAL A 40 -6.72 -12.28 -26.51
C VAL A 40 -7.78 -11.43 -27.20
N ARG A 41 -7.37 -10.40 -27.95
CA ARG A 41 -8.32 -9.53 -28.67
C ARG A 41 -9.13 -10.32 -29.71
N ALA A 42 -8.48 -11.23 -30.44
CA ALA A 42 -9.14 -12.09 -31.41
C ALA A 42 -10.05 -13.13 -30.74
N LEU A 43 -9.63 -13.67 -29.58
CA LEU A 43 -10.44 -14.60 -28.80
C LEU A 43 -11.72 -13.96 -28.25
N ILE A 44 -11.65 -12.71 -27.78
CA ILE A 44 -12.81 -11.95 -27.30
C ILE A 44 -13.77 -11.67 -28.45
N GLU A 45 -13.27 -11.20 -29.59
CA GLU A 45 -14.09 -10.91 -30.79
C GLU A 45 -14.78 -12.18 -31.31
N ALA A 46 -14.07 -13.31 -31.32
CA ALA A 46 -14.58 -14.62 -31.71
C ALA A 46 -15.39 -15.34 -30.62
N ARG A 47 -15.61 -14.71 -29.44
CA ARG A 47 -16.32 -15.26 -28.27
C ARG A 47 -15.84 -16.65 -27.86
N LYS A 48 -14.52 -16.85 -27.86
CA LYS A 48 -13.90 -18.13 -27.47
C LYS A 48 -13.78 -18.24 -25.96
N SER A 49 -14.04 -19.44 -25.45
CA SER A 49 -13.81 -19.78 -24.04
C SER A 49 -12.34 -20.06 -23.79
N VAL A 50 -11.77 -19.42 -22.77
CA VAL A 50 -10.42 -19.67 -22.26
C VAL A 50 -10.54 -20.30 -20.89
N TYR A 51 -9.65 -21.24 -20.57
CA TYR A 51 -9.57 -21.88 -19.26
C TYR A 51 -8.17 -21.69 -18.68
N VAL A 52 -8.04 -21.84 -17.37
CA VAL A 52 -6.76 -21.91 -16.67
C VAL A 52 -6.66 -23.22 -15.92
N ALA A 53 -5.49 -23.85 -15.93
CA ALA A 53 -5.22 -25.07 -15.19
C ALA A 53 -3.98 -24.87 -14.33
N VAL A 54 -4.09 -25.20 -13.05
CA VAL A 54 -3.01 -25.04 -12.06
C VAL A 54 -2.55 -26.41 -11.59
N GLU A 55 -1.25 -26.58 -11.43
CA GLU A 55 -0.63 -27.83 -10.98
C GLU A 55 -1.17 -28.30 -9.63
N ALA A 56 -1.36 -27.38 -8.67
CA ALA A 56 -1.94 -27.66 -7.36
C ALA A 56 -3.38 -28.19 -7.42
N MET A 57 -4.10 -27.91 -8.50
CA MET A 57 -5.46 -28.41 -8.77
C MET A 57 -5.45 -29.60 -9.74
N SER A 58 -4.33 -30.32 -9.83
CA SER A 58 -4.17 -31.48 -10.73
C SER A 58 -4.47 -31.16 -12.19
N TRP A 59 -4.14 -29.94 -12.63
CA TRP A 59 -4.39 -29.45 -13.99
C TRP A 59 -5.86 -29.48 -14.43
N GLN A 60 -6.80 -29.44 -13.48
CA GLN A 60 -8.23 -29.34 -13.80
C GLN A 60 -8.53 -27.98 -14.48
N PRO A 61 -9.22 -27.95 -15.63
CA PRO A 61 -9.49 -26.72 -16.35
C PRO A 61 -10.59 -25.91 -15.66
N LEU A 62 -10.24 -24.69 -15.27
CA LEU A 62 -11.14 -23.70 -14.67
C LEU A 62 -11.54 -22.65 -15.73
N PRO A 63 -12.83 -22.46 -16.05
CA PRO A 63 -13.25 -21.45 -17.00
C PRO A 63 -12.88 -20.04 -16.56
N MET A 64 -12.36 -19.24 -17.49
CA MET A 64 -12.06 -17.83 -17.28
C MET A 64 -13.20 -16.94 -17.78
N THR A 65 -13.37 -15.78 -17.15
CA THR A 65 -14.36 -14.78 -17.55
C THR A 65 -13.72 -13.75 -18.48
N PRO A 66 -14.31 -13.44 -19.65
CA PRO A 66 -13.82 -12.39 -20.53
C PRO A 66 -14.09 -10.99 -19.94
N SER A 67 -13.10 -10.11 -20.08
CA SER A 67 -13.17 -8.67 -19.84
C SER A 67 -13.08 -7.91 -21.17
N THR A 68 -12.80 -6.61 -21.12
CA THR A 68 -12.61 -5.76 -22.32
C THR A 68 -11.37 -6.11 -23.14
N ASP A 69 -10.29 -6.53 -22.48
CA ASP A 69 -8.96 -6.71 -23.09
C ASP A 69 -8.19 -7.94 -22.54
N SER A 70 -8.84 -8.75 -21.70
CA SER A 70 -8.20 -9.82 -20.94
C SER A 70 -9.22 -10.85 -20.49
N PHE A 71 -8.76 -12.04 -20.09
CA PHE A 71 -9.56 -13.02 -19.37
C PHE A 71 -9.08 -13.13 -17.92
N TYR A 72 -9.97 -13.38 -16.97
CA TYR A 72 -9.61 -13.54 -15.56
C TYR A 72 -10.26 -14.78 -14.92
N ALA A 73 -9.56 -15.36 -13.95
CA ALA A 73 -10.07 -16.38 -13.06
C ALA A 73 -9.66 -16.06 -11.62
N LEU A 74 -10.60 -16.28 -10.69
CA LEU A 74 -10.38 -16.20 -9.25
C LEU A 74 -10.26 -17.61 -8.73
N LEU A 75 -9.20 -17.90 -7.98
CA LEU A 75 -9.02 -19.19 -7.33
C LEU A 75 -8.28 -19.03 -6.01
N GLU A 76 -8.43 -20.01 -5.14
CA GLU A 76 -7.72 -20.05 -3.87
C GLU A 76 -6.54 -21.01 -3.96
N LEU A 77 -5.34 -20.52 -3.61
CA LEU A 77 -4.11 -21.33 -3.58
C LEU A 77 -3.42 -21.20 -2.22
N PRO A 78 -2.81 -22.29 -1.73
CA PRO A 78 -1.95 -22.22 -0.54
C PRO A 78 -0.67 -21.43 -0.84
N PRO A 79 0.06 -20.98 0.19
CA PRO A 79 1.38 -20.39 0.00
C PRO A 79 2.35 -21.34 -0.71
N GLY A 80 3.32 -20.77 -1.42
CA GLY A 80 4.36 -21.49 -2.14
C GLY A 80 4.38 -21.21 -3.64
N ASN A 81 5.17 -22.02 -4.36
CA ASN A 81 5.34 -21.90 -5.80
C ASN A 81 4.31 -22.74 -6.54
N HIS A 82 3.59 -22.13 -7.48
CA HIS A 82 2.56 -22.78 -8.28
C HIS A 82 2.83 -22.57 -9.76
N ASN A 83 2.70 -23.65 -10.53
CA ASN A 83 2.76 -23.60 -11.98
C ASN A 83 1.35 -23.67 -12.56
N TYR A 84 1.12 -22.93 -13.63
CA TYR A 84 -0.17 -22.88 -14.31
C TYR A 84 -0.02 -22.68 -15.81
N ARG A 85 -1.08 -23.03 -16.54
CA ARG A 85 -1.19 -22.86 -17.98
C ARG A 85 -2.59 -22.39 -18.34
N PHE A 86 -2.71 -21.77 -19.49
CA PHE A 86 -3.98 -21.41 -20.09
C PHE A 86 -4.36 -22.47 -21.12
N LEU A 87 -5.66 -22.71 -21.29
CA LEU A 87 -6.17 -23.58 -22.34
C LEU A 87 -7.01 -22.73 -23.29
N VAL A 88 -6.52 -22.60 -24.51
CA VAL A 88 -7.17 -21.87 -25.61
C VAL A 88 -7.47 -22.88 -26.70
N ASN A 89 -8.76 -23.02 -27.07
CA ASN A 89 -9.22 -24.00 -28.07
C ASN A 89 -8.77 -25.45 -27.78
N GLY A 90 -8.64 -25.82 -26.50
CA GLY A 90 -8.19 -27.15 -26.08
C GLY A 90 -6.67 -27.37 -26.15
N MET A 91 -5.89 -26.34 -26.50
CA MET A 91 -4.43 -26.38 -26.48
C MET A 91 -3.89 -25.66 -25.25
N GLU A 92 -2.92 -26.29 -24.58
CA GLU A 92 -2.17 -25.66 -23.48
C GLU A 92 -1.25 -24.58 -24.05
N VAL A 93 -1.39 -23.36 -23.54
CA VAL A 93 -0.57 -22.20 -23.89
C VAL A 93 -0.06 -21.52 -22.62
N VAL A 94 1.04 -20.80 -22.76
CA VAL A 94 1.63 -19.96 -21.70
C VAL A 94 1.50 -18.50 -22.12
N ASP A 95 1.20 -17.62 -21.17
CA ASP A 95 1.15 -16.19 -21.42
C ASP A 95 2.57 -15.63 -21.47
N SER A 96 2.95 -15.06 -22.62
CA SER A 96 4.26 -14.47 -22.84
C SER A 96 4.57 -13.24 -21.96
N THR A 97 3.55 -12.61 -21.40
CA THR A 97 3.67 -11.43 -20.53
C THR A 97 3.95 -11.79 -19.06
N GLN A 98 3.89 -13.07 -18.71
CA GLN A 98 4.00 -13.56 -17.33
C GLN A 98 5.27 -14.39 -17.09
N PRO A 99 5.77 -14.45 -15.85
CA PRO A 99 6.94 -15.26 -15.51
C PRO A 99 6.76 -16.73 -15.92
N LEU A 100 7.77 -17.29 -16.57
CA LEU A 100 7.82 -18.69 -16.97
C LEU A 100 8.60 -19.51 -15.94
N ALA A 101 8.12 -20.72 -15.66
CA ALA A 101 8.83 -21.70 -14.87
C ALA A 101 10.14 -22.09 -15.59
N PRO A 102 11.24 -22.32 -14.86
CA PRO A 102 12.49 -22.79 -15.46
C PRO A 102 12.27 -24.15 -16.10
N GLY A 103 12.56 -24.27 -17.39
CA GLY A 103 12.35 -25.49 -18.15
C GLY A 103 13.32 -26.61 -17.76
N THR A 104 12.81 -27.82 -17.57
CA THR A 104 13.62 -29.05 -17.50
C THR A 104 13.94 -29.54 -18.90
N ALA A 105 14.76 -28.82 -19.66
CA ALA A 105 15.21 -29.28 -20.99
C ALA A 105 16.60 -28.74 -21.36
N SER A 106 17.62 -29.59 -21.13
CA SER A 106 18.98 -29.61 -21.70
C SER A 106 19.92 -28.39 -21.59
N PRO A 107 21.25 -28.59 -21.50
CA PRO A 107 22.22 -27.55 -21.11
C PRO A 107 22.51 -26.46 -22.16
N ASN A 108 21.84 -26.44 -23.30
CA ASN A 108 22.29 -25.68 -24.48
C ASN A 108 21.15 -24.94 -25.21
N MET A 109 20.40 -24.08 -24.52
CA MET A 109 19.66 -22.99 -25.19
C MET A 109 19.94 -21.66 -24.49
N PRO A 110 20.21 -20.57 -25.24
CA PRO A 110 20.40 -19.26 -24.66
C PRO A 110 19.11 -18.86 -23.94
N VAL A 111 19.23 -18.53 -22.65
CA VAL A 111 18.18 -17.88 -21.87
C VAL A 111 17.68 -16.68 -22.69
N PRO A 112 16.37 -16.56 -23.01
CA PRO A 112 15.85 -15.36 -23.64
C PRO A 112 16.23 -14.16 -22.78
N PRO A 113 16.65 -13.03 -23.35
CA PRO A 113 17.02 -11.87 -22.56
C PRO A 113 15.85 -11.52 -21.65
N GLN A 114 16.06 -11.67 -20.34
CA GLN A 114 15.16 -11.14 -19.34
C GLN A 114 14.96 -9.67 -19.69
N ALA A 115 13.73 -9.31 -20.07
CA ALA A 115 13.36 -7.92 -20.20
C ALA A 115 13.76 -7.22 -18.89
N PRO A 116 14.40 -6.05 -18.94
CA PRO A 116 14.88 -5.37 -17.74
C PRO A 116 13.69 -5.18 -16.80
N SER A 117 13.72 -5.86 -15.65
CA SER A 117 12.75 -5.65 -14.59
C SER A 117 12.86 -4.20 -14.16
N LEU A 118 11.83 -3.42 -14.46
CA LEU A 118 11.63 -2.11 -13.85
C LEU A 118 11.74 -2.29 -12.33
N PRO A 119 12.45 -1.39 -11.61
CA PRO A 119 12.62 -1.53 -10.18
C PRO A 119 11.29 -1.16 -9.52
N VAL A 120 10.41 -2.15 -9.34
CA VAL A 120 9.33 -2.03 -8.38
C VAL A 120 9.98 -2.27 -7.02
N GLY A 121 10.24 -1.16 -6.33
CA GLY A 121 10.89 -1.15 -5.02
C GLY A 121 10.04 -1.86 -3.99
N LEU A 122 10.44 -3.09 -3.68
CA LEU A 122 10.33 -3.77 -2.39
C LEU A 122 11.44 -4.84 -2.45
N ALA A 123 12.60 -4.51 -1.89
CA ALA A 123 13.70 -5.48 -1.79
C ALA A 123 13.27 -6.56 -0.81
N VAL A 124 12.73 -7.66 -1.32
CA VAL A 124 12.44 -8.86 -0.54
C VAL A 124 13.80 -9.39 -0.04
N THR A 125 14.10 -9.14 1.23
CA THR A 125 15.36 -9.54 1.92
C THR A 125 15.44 -11.04 2.19
N GLN A 126 14.43 -11.82 1.83
CA GLN A 126 14.55 -13.26 1.69
C GLN A 126 14.81 -13.61 0.22
N PRO A 127 15.82 -14.43 -0.11
CA PRO A 127 15.93 -14.95 -1.47
C PRO A 127 14.63 -15.71 -1.77
N LEU A 128 13.82 -15.16 -2.68
CA LEU A 128 12.63 -15.83 -3.21
C LEU A 128 13.03 -17.28 -3.54
N PRO A 129 12.32 -18.29 -3.00
CA PRO A 129 12.58 -19.68 -3.35
C PRO A 129 12.64 -19.80 -4.88
N LYS A 130 13.70 -20.45 -5.38
CA LYS A 130 13.92 -20.57 -6.82
C LYS A 130 12.66 -21.17 -7.46
N PRO A 131 12.12 -20.55 -8.53
CA PRO A 131 10.97 -21.09 -9.23
C PRO A 131 11.18 -22.56 -9.58
N VAL A 132 10.19 -23.40 -9.31
CA VAL A 132 10.26 -24.85 -9.52
C VAL A 132 9.63 -25.18 -10.86
N ALA A 133 10.32 -25.99 -11.67
CA ALA A 133 9.77 -26.49 -12.93
C ALA A 133 8.46 -27.25 -12.71
N ALA A 134 7.55 -27.19 -13.67
CA ALA A 134 6.35 -28.02 -13.66
C ALA A 134 6.72 -29.51 -13.61
N ARG A 135 6.02 -30.32 -12.80
CA ARG A 135 6.35 -31.75 -12.61
C ARG A 135 6.30 -32.57 -13.90
N ASP A 136 5.53 -32.12 -14.89
CA ASP A 136 5.39 -32.76 -16.20
C ASP A 136 6.45 -32.30 -17.22
N GLY A 137 7.35 -31.38 -16.85
CA GLY A 137 8.45 -30.88 -17.67
C GLY A 137 8.05 -30.01 -18.86
N LYS A 138 6.75 -29.75 -19.05
CA LYS A 138 6.24 -28.85 -20.08
C LYS A 138 6.36 -27.38 -19.62
N PRO A 139 6.52 -26.42 -20.55
CA PRO A 139 6.58 -24.99 -20.20
C PRO A 139 5.29 -24.58 -19.48
N ALA A 140 5.41 -23.84 -18.39
CA ALA A 140 4.29 -23.32 -17.61
C ALA A 140 4.62 -21.91 -17.11
N ASN A 141 3.60 -21.08 -16.89
CA ASN A 141 3.76 -19.86 -16.12
C ASN A 141 3.91 -20.20 -14.63
N THR A 142 4.56 -19.34 -13.86
CA THR A 142 4.86 -19.58 -12.46
C THR A 142 4.49 -18.39 -11.58
N ILE A 143 4.00 -18.66 -10.37
CA ILE A 143 3.65 -17.66 -9.37
C ILE A 143 4.12 -18.13 -8.00
N PHE A 144 4.72 -17.22 -7.23
CA PHE A 144 5.13 -17.47 -5.86
C PHE A 144 4.22 -16.70 -4.90
N LEU A 145 3.54 -17.42 -4.01
CA LEU A 145 2.65 -16.85 -2.99
C LEU A 145 3.38 -16.88 -1.65
N ASN A 146 3.74 -15.71 -1.15
CA ASN A 146 4.42 -15.56 0.13
C ASN A 146 3.38 -15.39 1.26
N ASP A 147 3.50 -16.18 2.32
CA ASP A 147 2.67 -16.07 3.53
C ASP A 147 2.77 -14.68 4.18
N VAL A 148 3.97 -14.12 4.16
CA VAL A 148 4.36 -12.84 4.77
C VAL A 148 3.60 -11.69 4.08
N LEU A 149 3.80 -11.53 2.76
CA LEU A 149 3.22 -10.45 1.96
C LEU A 149 1.69 -10.47 1.80
N LEU A 150 1.03 -11.61 2.08
CA LEU A 150 -0.42 -11.78 1.87
C LEU A 150 -1.22 -11.65 3.17
N THR A 151 -0.56 -11.52 4.32
CA THR A 151 -1.23 -11.21 5.57
C THR A 151 -1.08 -9.73 5.88
N THR A 152 -2.17 -9.04 6.17
CA THR A 152 -2.16 -7.65 6.67
C THR A 152 -1.61 -7.55 8.09
N LYS A 153 -0.92 -8.59 8.59
CA LYS A 153 -0.33 -8.64 9.92
C LYS A 153 1.03 -7.92 9.99
N GLU A 154 1.56 -7.50 8.84
CA GLU A 154 2.86 -6.83 8.72
C GLU A 154 2.83 -5.31 8.82
N ASP A 155 1.65 -4.68 8.93
CA ASP A 155 1.59 -3.25 9.28
C ASP A 155 2.00 -2.98 10.75
N ASP A 156 2.18 -4.02 11.58
CA ASP A 156 2.55 -3.88 12.99
C ASP A 156 4.07 -3.92 13.26
N ASP A 157 4.90 -4.40 12.33
CA ASP A 157 6.36 -4.48 12.52
C ASP A 157 7.10 -3.99 11.27
N ILE A 158 7.26 -2.67 11.13
CA ILE A 158 8.30 -2.09 10.29
C ILE A 158 9.63 -2.63 10.82
N MET A 159 10.16 -3.66 10.15
CA MET A 159 11.45 -4.26 10.49
C MET A 159 12.52 -3.18 10.38
N ASP A 160 13.06 -2.78 11.53
CA ASP A 160 14.24 -1.93 11.63
C ASP A 160 15.38 -2.62 10.89
N ASN A 161 15.73 -2.10 9.72
CA ASN A 161 16.81 -2.60 8.87
C ASN A 161 18.20 -2.39 9.49
N GLY A 162 18.30 -1.84 10.70
CA GLY A 162 19.56 -1.59 11.40
C GLY A 162 20.39 -0.47 10.78
N GLU A 163 19.99 0.01 9.59
CA GLU A 163 20.35 1.31 9.04
C GLU A 163 19.52 2.34 9.79
N GLY A 164 19.95 2.69 11.01
CA GLY A 164 19.21 3.60 11.88
C GLY A 164 18.71 4.84 11.15
N TRP A 165 17.63 5.44 11.67
CA TRP A 165 16.96 6.61 11.08
C TRP A 165 17.94 7.78 10.83
N GLY A 166 18.53 7.81 9.64
CA GLY A 166 19.50 8.80 9.20
C GLY A 166 19.04 9.42 7.89
N GLN A 167 18.82 10.73 7.89
CA GLN A 167 18.64 11.47 6.65
C GLN A 167 20.02 11.60 6.02
N GLU A 168 20.40 10.72 5.09
CA GLU A 168 21.38 11.15 4.09
C GLU A 168 20.73 12.30 3.34
N PRO A 169 21.31 13.52 3.36
CA PRO A 169 20.76 14.62 2.59
C PRO A 169 20.90 14.26 1.12
N ILE A 170 19.83 13.74 0.54
CA ILE A 170 19.74 13.54 -0.91
C ILE A 170 19.80 14.95 -1.50
N MET A 171 20.98 15.36 -1.93
CA MET A 171 21.16 16.60 -2.68
C MET A 171 20.44 16.41 -4.02
N PHE A 172 19.19 16.86 -4.06
CA PHE A 172 18.42 16.89 -5.29
C PHE A 172 19.03 17.95 -6.22
N GLU A 173 19.65 17.52 -7.31
CA GLU A 173 20.07 18.42 -8.38
C GLU A 173 18.82 18.92 -9.11
N GLU A 174 18.34 20.12 -8.73
CA GLU A 174 17.21 20.76 -9.40
C GLU A 174 17.61 21.17 -10.82
N SER A 175 17.31 20.30 -11.80
CA SER A 175 17.59 20.51 -13.22
C SER A 175 16.74 21.62 -13.87
N ARG A 176 15.81 22.23 -13.13
CA ARG A 176 14.92 23.28 -13.62
C ARG A 176 15.52 24.65 -13.36
N LYS A 177 15.64 25.46 -14.43
CA LYS A 177 16.16 26.84 -14.37
C LYS A 177 15.35 27.77 -13.46
N TYR A 178 14.05 27.50 -13.30
CA TYR A 178 13.17 28.32 -12.47
C TYR A 178 12.25 27.44 -11.63
N PRO A 179 11.99 27.82 -10.36
CA PRO A 179 11.07 27.10 -9.49
C PRO A 179 9.63 27.19 -10.04
N PRO A 180 8.77 26.21 -9.70
CA PRO A 180 7.38 26.24 -10.11
C PRO A 180 6.66 27.46 -9.50
N ILE A 181 5.80 28.07 -10.31
CA ILE A 181 4.99 29.22 -9.87
C ILE A 181 3.97 28.73 -8.84
N VAL A 182 3.85 29.46 -7.72
CA VAL A 182 2.87 29.15 -6.66
C VAL A 182 1.43 29.19 -7.22
N PRO A 183 0.64 28.11 -7.07
CA PRO A 183 -0.75 28.12 -7.47
C PRO A 183 -1.55 29.19 -6.73
N LEU A 184 -2.41 29.92 -7.45
CA LEU A 184 -3.24 30.99 -6.88
C LEU A 184 -4.14 30.49 -5.74
N HIS A 185 -4.59 29.23 -5.80
CA HIS A 185 -5.42 28.62 -4.77
C HIS A 185 -4.75 28.56 -3.39
N LEU A 186 -3.41 28.45 -3.33
CA LEU A 186 -2.69 28.41 -2.04
C LEU A 186 -2.63 29.77 -1.35
N ARG A 187 -3.00 30.85 -2.06
CA ARG A 187 -3.15 32.19 -1.46
C ARG A 187 -4.47 32.33 -0.69
N TYR A 188 -5.41 31.41 -0.87
CA TYR A 188 -6.65 31.38 -0.12
C TYR A 188 -6.40 30.79 1.28
N THR A 189 -6.71 31.60 2.31
CA THR A 189 -6.61 31.20 3.71
C THR A 189 -8.00 31.22 4.34
N PRO A 190 -8.55 30.04 4.74
CA PRO A 190 -9.87 29.96 5.37
C PRO A 190 -9.99 30.84 6.63
N LEU A 191 -8.90 31.00 7.39
CA LEU A 191 -8.86 31.82 8.61
C LEU A 191 -8.94 33.33 8.36
N ASN A 192 -8.50 33.80 7.18
CA ASN A 192 -8.58 35.22 6.81
C ASN A 192 -9.88 35.57 6.11
N THR A 193 -10.66 34.56 5.74
CA THR A 193 -11.93 34.76 5.07
C THR A 193 -12.94 35.16 6.14
N PRO A 194 -13.55 36.36 6.06
CA PRO A 194 -14.59 36.73 7.01
C PRO A 194 -15.68 35.64 6.97
N PRO A 195 -16.41 35.41 8.08
CA PRO A 195 -17.55 34.50 8.09
C PRO A 195 -18.58 35.04 7.09
N THR A 196 -18.45 34.65 5.84
CA THR A 196 -19.23 35.20 4.73
C THR A 196 -20.53 34.43 4.65
N LEU A 197 -21.58 35.17 4.30
CA LEU A 197 -22.97 34.74 4.24
C LEU A 197 -23.24 33.65 3.19
N VAL A 198 -22.23 33.18 2.43
CA VAL A 198 -22.40 32.21 1.33
C VAL A 198 -21.87 30.85 1.75
N ARG A 199 -22.75 29.85 1.91
CA ARG A 199 -22.37 28.47 2.26
C ARG A 199 -23.09 27.42 1.43
N CYS A 200 -22.42 26.31 1.12
CA CYS A 200 -23.06 25.09 0.63
C CYS A 200 -23.87 24.45 1.78
N SER A 201 -25.19 24.34 1.61
CA SER A 201 -26.04 23.49 2.45
C SER A 201 -25.63 22.02 2.31
N ARG A 202 -26.06 21.17 3.25
CA ARG A 202 -25.91 19.70 3.22
C ARG A 202 -26.45 19.08 1.91
N ASP A 203 -27.33 19.80 1.22
CA ASP A 203 -27.93 19.43 -0.07
C ASP A 203 -27.13 19.91 -1.29
N GLY A 204 -25.94 20.47 -1.11
CA GLY A 204 -25.08 20.96 -2.21
C GLY A 204 -25.52 22.30 -2.82
N ARG A 205 -26.49 22.99 -2.22
CA ARG A 205 -26.97 24.31 -2.67
C ARG A 205 -26.24 25.44 -1.96
N MET A 206 -25.74 26.42 -2.72
CA MET A 206 -25.18 27.66 -2.19
C MET A 206 -26.32 28.53 -1.64
N ALA A 207 -26.35 28.78 -0.33
CA ALA A 207 -27.26 29.72 0.31
C ALA A 207 -26.48 30.98 0.67
N VAL A 208 -26.94 32.13 0.15
CA VAL A 208 -26.55 33.46 0.62
C VAL A 208 -27.52 33.82 1.74
N MET A 209 -27.05 33.96 2.98
CA MET A 209 -27.87 34.50 4.05
C MET A 209 -28.19 35.96 3.73
N ASP A 210 -29.46 36.22 3.45
CA ASP A 210 -30.01 37.54 3.17
C ASP A 210 -29.94 38.42 4.43
N THR A 211 -29.49 39.66 4.28
CA THR A 211 -29.25 40.61 5.37
C THR A 211 -30.55 41.19 5.97
N GLY A 212 -31.72 40.74 5.51
CA GLY A 212 -33.02 41.35 5.81
C GLY A 212 -34.05 40.55 6.62
N GLY A 213 -33.73 39.37 7.17
CA GLY A 213 -34.72 38.52 7.83
C GLY A 213 -34.39 38.19 9.29
N GLU A 214 -35.36 38.37 10.19
CA GLU A 214 -35.35 38.25 11.67
C GLU A 214 -34.93 36.88 12.27
N HIS A 215 -34.21 36.03 11.55
CA HIS A 215 -33.64 34.78 12.07
C HIS A 215 -32.11 34.82 11.98
N ASN A 216 -31.52 35.75 12.74
CA ASN A 216 -30.08 35.89 12.89
C ASN A 216 -29.54 34.72 13.75
N SER A 217 -29.55 33.51 13.20
CA SER A 217 -28.86 32.35 13.77
C SER A 217 -27.36 32.61 13.66
N ARG A 218 -26.85 33.38 14.62
CA ARG A 218 -25.45 33.75 14.78
C ARG A 218 -24.61 32.48 14.73
N VAL A 219 -23.96 32.22 13.59
CA VAL A 219 -23.13 31.03 13.42
C VAL A 219 -21.99 31.12 14.44
N PRO A 220 -21.73 30.04 15.19
CA PRO A 220 -20.69 30.08 16.21
C PRO A 220 -19.31 30.37 15.60
N PRO A 221 -18.47 31.17 16.28
CA PRO A 221 -17.18 31.65 15.75
C PRO A 221 -16.21 30.53 15.37
N GLU A 222 -16.41 29.32 15.86
CA GLU A 222 -15.63 28.13 15.52
C GLU A 222 -15.91 27.56 14.10
N HIS A 223 -16.99 27.99 13.43
CA HIS A 223 -17.36 27.43 12.13
C HIS A 223 -16.74 28.20 10.95
N LEU A 224 -15.70 27.60 10.36
CA LEU A 224 -15.02 28.11 9.17
C LEU A 224 -15.80 27.81 7.87
N PRO A 225 -15.54 28.55 6.78
CA PRO A 225 -16.04 28.21 5.45
C PRO A 225 -15.44 26.90 4.94
N LEU A 226 -16.11 26.27 3.97
CA LEU A 226 -15.62 25.04 3.35
C LEU A 226 -14.27 25.30 2.64
N PRO A 227 -13.18 24.60 2.99
CA PRO A 227 -11.89 24.78 2.35
C PRO A 227 -11.86 24.20 0.94
N LEU A 228 -11.00 24.75 0.08
CA LEU A 228 -10.71 24.16 -1.22
C LEU A 228 -9.90 22.87 -1.03
N SER A 229 -10.17 21.83 -1.81
CA SER A 229 -9.49 20.53 -1.69
C SER A 229 -7.96 20.66 -1.78
N VAL A 230 -7.47 21.54 -2.67
CA VAL A 230 -6.05 21.82 -2.89
C VAL A 230 -5.38 22.58 -1.74
N THR A 231 -6.14 23.14 -0.80
CA THR A 231 -5.58 23.87 0.35
C THR A 231 -5.40 23.00 1.60
N ILE A 232 -5.89 21.76 1.55
CA ILE A 232 -5.79 20.79 2.66
C ILE A 232 -4.33 20.35 2.82
N ASN A 233 -3.88 20.18 4.06
CA ASN A 233 -2.52 19.81 4.45
C ASN A 233 -1.43 20.86 4.15
N HIS A 234 -1.79 22.05 3.67
CA HIS A 234 -0.87 23.17 3.56
C HIS A 234 -0.80 23.94 4.89
N VAL A 235 0.42 24.28 5.30
CA VAL A 235 0.67 25.05 6.52
C VAL A 235 0.59 26.54 6.20
N TYR A 236 -0.25 27.24 6.95
CA TYR A 236 -0.30 28.68 7.02
C TYR A 236 0.51 29.13 8.23
N PHE A 237 1.31 30.18 8.08
CA PHE A 237 2.08 30.73 9.19
C PHE A 237 1.88 32.24 9.26
N GLN A 238 1.84 32.76 10.48
CA GLN A 238 1.88 34.19 10.76
C GLN A 238 2.87 34.41 11.89
N ARG A 239 3.94 35.15 11.62
CA ARG A 239 4.88 35.60 12.64
C ARG A 239 4.40 36.92 13.23
N ARG A 240 4.32 36.99 14.56
CA ARG A 240 4.17 38.24 15.33
C ARG A 240 5.45 38.49 16.14
N GLU A 241 5.47 39.59 16.90
CA GLU A 241 6.66 40.06 17.63
C GLU A 241 7.12 39.06 18.71
N ASP A 242 6.17 38.47 19.43
CA ASP A 242 6.37 37.63 20.62
C ASP A 242 6.01 36.14 20.39
N HIS A 243 5.24 35.83 19.34
CA HIS A 243 4.79 34.48 19.04
C HIS A 243 4.64 34.20 17.52
N ALA A 244 4.85 32.94 17.16
CA ALA A 244 4.52 32.38 15.86
C ALA A 244 3.17 31.65 15.96
N VAL A 245 2.30 31.92 14.99
CA VAL A 245 1.04 31.21 14.80
C VAL A 245 1.17 30.33 13.57
N MET A 246 0.88 29.05 13.72
CA MET A 246 0.82 28.08 12.63
C MET A 246 -0.57 27.50 12.53
N GLY A 247 -1.13 27.41 11.33
CA GLY A 247 -2.45 26.85 11.08
C GLY A 247 -2.38 25.78 10.00
N VAL A 248 -3.06 24.66 10.20
CA VAL A 248 -3.20 23.61 9.17
C VAL A 248 -4.64 23.15 9.11
N THR A 249 -5.16 22.98 7.89
CA THR A 249 -6.49 22.41 7.67
C THR A 249 -6.36 20.96 7.25
N THR A 250 -6.91 20.05 8.04
CA THR A 250 -6.91 18.62 7.78
C THR A 250 -8.33 18.10 7.59
N ARG A 251 -8.47 16.98 6.89
CA ARG A 251 -9.75 16.33 6.61
C ARG A 251 -9.85 15.05 7.43
N TYR A 252 -10.97 14.87 8.12
CA TYR A 252 -11.36 13.62 8.76
C TYR A 252 -12.70 13.17 8.19
N CYS A 253 -12.70 12.07 7.43
CA CYS A 253 -13.86 11.58 6.68
C CYS A 253 -14.53 12.69 5.83
N ASN A 254 -15.74 13.11 6.18
CA ASN A 254 -16.49 14.17 5.49
C ASN A 254 -16.43 15.53 6.20
N LYS A 255 -15.56 15.69 7.20
CA LYS A 255 -15.39 16.94 7.97
C LYS A 255 -13.99 17.52 7.77
N TYR A 256 -13.90 18.83 7.97
CA TYR A 256 -12.66 19.58 7.89
C TYR A 256 -12.41 20.28 9.22
N THR A 257 -11.18 20.22 9.71
CA THR A 257 -10.77 20.83 10.96
C THR A 257 -9.53 21.67 10.69
N THR A 258 -9.54 22.93 11.09
CA THR A 258 -8.37 23.80 11.07
C THR A 258 -7.80 23.86 12.48
N VAL A 259 -6.58 23.35 12.66
CA VAL A 259 -5.86 23.41 13.94
C VAL A 259 -4.90 24.58 13.90
N VAL A 260 -4.93 25.41 14.95
CA VAL A 260 -4.03 26.55 15.12
C VAL A 260 -3.12 26.29 16.32
N TYR A 261 -1.83 26.39 16.11
CA TYR A 261 -0.78 26.21 17.11
C TYR A 261 -0.05 27.52 17.34
N TYR A 262 0.09 27.89 18.61
CA TYR A 262 0.80 29.08 19.05
C TYR A 262 2.12 28.65 19.68
N SER A 263 3.23 29.20 19.19
CA SER A 263 4.57 28.98 19.73
C SER A 263 5.21 30.30 20.10
N HIS A 264 5.83 30.37 21.27
CA HIS A 264 6.61 31.55 21.64
C HIS A 264 7.89 31.63 20.80
N LEU A 265 8.19 32.84 20.34
CA LEU A 265 9.45 33.10 19.66
C LEU A 265 10.41 33.77 20.64
N PRO A 266 11.66 33.28 20.78
CA PRO A 266 12.64 33.96 21.63
C PRO A 266 12.91 35.36 21.07
N ALA A 267 12.91 36.35 21.97
CA ALA A 267 13.10 37.76 21.63
C ALA A 267 14.48 38.06 21.00
N ASN A 268 15.47 37.16 21.20
CA ASN A 268 16.80 37.23 20.62
C ASN A 268 17.17 35.88 19.96
N PRO A 269 17.51 35.85 18.66
CA PRO A 269 17.93 34.62 17.98
C PRO A 269 19.35 34.15 18.34
N ILE A 270 20.06 34.81 19.26
CA ILE A 270 21.47 34.56 19.58
C ILE A 270 21.66 33.57 20.75
N ASP A 271 20.72 33.51 21.70
CA ASP A 271 20.91 32.71 22.94
C ASP A 271 20.73 31.19 22.73
N SER A 272 20.10 30.76 21.63
CA SER A 272 19.84 29.32 21.38
C SER A 272 21.09 28.53 20.96
N LEU A 273 22.20 29.20 20.62
CA LEU A 273 23.44 28.55 20.18
C LEU A 273 24.43 28.31 21.32
N GLU A 274 24.29 29.01 22.45
CA GLU A 274 25.14 28.80 23.64
C GLU A 274 24.59 27.70 24.57
N SER A 275 23.28 27.46 24.59
CA SER A 275 22.69 26.42 25.44
C SER A 275 22.96 24.97 24.99
N LEU A 276 23.58 24.77 23.82
CA LEU A 276 23.96 23.45 23.32
C LEU A 276 25.45 23.10 23.54
N LYS A 277 26.22 23.95 24.24
CA LYS A 277 27.67 23.75 24.46
C LYS A 277 28.09 23.41 25.90
N THR A 278 27.17 22.97 26.77
CA THR A 278 27.54 22.47 28.10
C THR A 278 27.23 20.99 28.25
#